data_AF-A0A671QBF8-F1
#
_entry.id   AF-A0A671QBF8-F1
#
_cell.length_a   1.000
_cell.length_b   1.000
_cell.length_c   1.000
_cell.angle_alpha   90.00
_cell.angle_beta   90.00
_cell.angle_gamma   90.00
#
_symmetry.space_group_name_H-M   'P 1'
#
loop_
_entity.id
_entity.type
_entity.pdbx_description
1 polymer ?
#
loop_
_entity_poly.entity_id
_entity_poly.type
_entity_poly.pdbx_seq_one_letter_code
_entity_poly.pdbx_strand_id
1 'polypeptide(L)'
;MDQIKQDMKQARKNLNELSKCCGLCLCPCNRLKSTESDWRKKQVREPKESKQKVVSSQPTAVRNGQAVSAGSAAPTGPYIKRITDDDREDEMEENLSHVVNHVEILKNMALDLSNKIEDQIQIIDHVNNEITTITSEVAAAEKQARKHKRNTERTTKS
;
A
#
# COMPACT_ATOMS: atom_id res chain seq x y z
N MET A 1 5.50 9.00 9.69
CA MET A 1 6.04 9.81 8.57
C MET A 1 6.20 11.28 8.95
N ASP A 2 5.26 11.84 9.72
CA ASP A 2 5.26 13.27 10.06
C ASP A 2 6.51 13.73 10.81
N GLN A 3 7.06 12.89 11.70
CA GLN A 3 8.32 13.18 12.38
C GLN A 3 9.47 13.42 11.38
N ILE A 4 9.61 12.57 10.35
CA ILE A 4 10.67 12.72 9.35
C ILE A 4 10.45 13.99 8.51
N LYS A 5 9.20 14.31 8.15
CA LYS A 5 8.88 15.56 7.45
C LYS A 5 9.22 16.78 8.31
N GLN A 6 8.94 16.72 9.61
CA GLN A 6 9.27 17.78 10.56
C GLN A 6 10.79 17.95 10.69
N ASP A 7 11.53 16.85 10.80
CA ASP A 7 12.98 16.84 10.88
C ASP A 7 13.62 17.39 9.58
N MET A 8 13.09 17.02 8.41
CA MET A 8 13.52 17.58 7.12
C MET A 8 13.24 19.08 7.02
N LYS A 9 12.08 19.54 7.49
CA LYS A 9 11.73 20.97 7.54
C LYS A 9 12.69 21.74 8.44
N GLN A 10 13.06 21.17 9.59
CA GLN A 10 14.04 21.79 10.49
C GLN A 10 15.45 21.80 9.89
N ALA A 11 15.91 20.70 9.30
CA ALA A 11 17.19 20.63 8.62
C ALA A 11 17.32 21.66 7.49
N ARG A 12 16.24 21.86 6.70
CA ARG A 12 16.19 22.91 5.67
C ARG A 12 16.34 24.32 6.23
N LYS A 13 15.68 24.63 7.35
CA LYS A 13 15.82 25.94 8.02
C LYS A 13 17.26 26.17 8.46
N ASN A 14 17.86 25.18 9.13
CA ASN A 14 19.24 25.28 9.60
C ASN A 14 20.24 25.48 8.43
N LEU A 15 20.06 24.78 7.31
CA LEU A 15 20.88 24.98 6.10
C LEU A 15 20.70 26.37 5.47
N ASN A 16 19.50 26.94 5.52
CA ASN A 16 19.23 28.29 5.03
C ASN A 16 19.75 29.39 5.98
N GLU A 17 19.87 29.11 7.27
CA GLU A 17 20.51 30.03 8.22
C GLU A 17 22.02 30.03 8.04
N LEU A 18 22.62 28.86 7.80
CA LEU A 18 24.05 28.74 7.47
C LEU A 18 24.41 29.44 6.16
N SER A 19 23.50 29.50 5.17
CA SER A 19 23.74 30.27 3.94
C SER A 19 23.71 31.79 4.17
N LYS A 20 22.93 32.27 5.15
CA LYS A 20 22.82 33.69 5.52
C LYS A 20 23.96 34.17 6.41
N CYS A 21 24.59 33.27 7.20
CA CYS A 21 25.76 33.59 8.02
C CYS A 21 27.05 33.84 7.20
N CYS A 22 27.00 33.71 5.87
CA CYS A 22 28.03 34.22 4.97
C CYS A 22 27.92 35.75 4.77
N GLY A 23 27.69 36.51 5.85
CA GLY A 23 27.39 37.95 5.85
C GLY A 23 28.57 38.86 6.16
N LEU A 24 29.79 38.32 6.30
CA LEU A 24 31.03 39.08 6.45
C LEU A 24 32.10 38.64 5.44
N CYS A 25 31.68 38.03 4.35
CA CYS A 25 32.57 37.64 3.26
C CYS A 25 32.07 38.33 1.99
N LEU A 26 32.93 39.15 1.38
CA LEU A 26 32.80 39.61 -0.01
C LEU A 26 32.90 38.40 -0.94
N CYS A 27 31.93 37.49 -0.89
CA CYS A 27 31.88 36.34 -1.78
C CYS A 27 31.14 36.78 -3.04
N PRO A 28 31.81 36.91 -4.20
CA PRO A 28 31.16 37.14 -5.48
C PRO A 28 30.46 35.84 -5.90
N CYS A 29 29.39 35.49 -5.19
CA CYS A 29 28.53 34.40 -5.58
C CYS A 29 27.77 34.84 -6.82
N ASN A 30 28.29 34.38 -7.96
CA ASN A 30 27.69 34.49 -9.27
C ASN A 30 26.17 34.40 -9.19
N ARG A 31 25.57 35.48 -9.69
CA ARG A 31 24.18 35.60 -10.12
C ARG A 31 23.94 34.57 -11.23
N LEU A 32 23.81 33.29 -10.87
CA LEU A 32 23.44 32.24 -11.82
C LEU A 32 21.96 32.44 -12.16
N LYS A 33 21.76 32.98 -13.36
CA LYS A 33 20.49 33.08 -14.05
C LYS A 33 19.79 31.72 -14.02
N SER A 34 18.50 31.74 -13.72
CA SER A 34 17.58 30.63 -13.93
C SER A 34 17.61 30.24 -15.41
N THR A 35 18.34 29.19 -15.75
CA THR A 35 18.10 28.44 -16.99
C THR A 35 17.21 27.29 -16.61
N GLU A 36 15.92 27.55 -16.74
CA GLU A 36 14.88 26.57 -17.03
C GLU A 36 15.38 25.64 -18.14
N SER A 37 15.66 24.38 -17.81
CA SER A 37 15.86 23.33 -18.81
C SER A 37 15.69 21.94 -18.18
N ASP A 38 14.48 21.42 -18.37
CA ASP A 38 14.30 20.26 -19.24
C ASP A 38 14.96 18.94 -18.82
N TRP A 39 14.57 18.42 -17.65
CA TRP A 39 14.78 16.99 -17.35
C TRP A 39 13.56 16.29 -16.72
N ARG A 40 12.43 16.99 -16.56
CA ARG A 40 11.14 16.41 -16.15
C ARG A 40 10.41 15.77 -17.34
N LYS A 41 10.98 14.70 -17.90
CA LYS A 41 10.23 13.69 -18.69
C LYS A 41 11.15 12.53 -19.06
N LYS A 42 11.40 11.62 -18.12
CA LYS A 42 11.72 10.25 -18.51
C LYS A 42 11.33 9.24 -17.44
N GLN A 43 10.19 8.60 -17.74
CA GLN A 43 9.89 7.20 -17.47
C GLN A 43 9.71 6.79 -16.01
N VAL A 44 8.53 7.13 -15.47
CA VAL A 44 7.82 6.15 -14.64
C VAL A 44 7.25 5.11 -15.61
N ARG A 45 7.89 3.94 -15.68
CA ARG A 45 7.29 2.77 -16.32
C ARG A 45 6.22 2.25 -15.36
N GLU A 46 4.97 2.31 -15.78
CA GLU A 46 3.88 1.70 -15.04
C GLU A 46 4.12 0.19 -14.91
N PRO A 47 3.98 -0.39 -13.70
CA PRO A 47 3.98 -1.83 -13.54
C PRO A 47 2.82 -2.41 -14.34
N LYS A 48 3.12 -3.33 -15.26
CA LYS A 48 2.08 -4.10 -15.95
C LYS A 48 1.36 -4.94 -14.90
N GLU A 49 0.11 -4.59 -14.63
CA GLU A 49 -0.81 -5.40 -13.83
C GLU A 49 -0.88 -6.80 -14.42
N SER A 50 -0.22 -7.76 -13.77
CA SER A 50 -0.53 -9.17 -13.97
C SER A 50 -1.93 -9.37 -13.45
N LYS A 51 -2.90 -9.51 -14.36
CA LYS A 51 -4.28 -9.91 -14.06
C LYS A 51 -4.24 -11.26 -13.34
N GLN A 52 -4.14 -11.22 -12.02
CA GLN A 52 -4.36 -12.38 -11.18
C GLN A 52 -5.81 -12.76 -11.41
N LYS A 53 -6.04 -13.87 -12.11
CA LYS A 53 -7.36 -14.43 -12.37
C LYS A 53 -7.93 -14.86 -11.02
N VAL A 54 -8.59 -13.93 -10.32
CA VAL A 54 -9.37 -14.22 -9.14
C VAL A 54 -10.47 -15.18 -9.59
N VAL A 55 -10.44 -16.40 -9.05
CA VAL A 55 -11.48 -17.39 -9.31
C VAL A 55 -12.75 -16.87 -8.63
N SER A 56 -13.60 -16.18 -9.39
CA SER A 56 -14.87 -15.64 -8.91
C SER A 56 -15.97 -16.70 -8.78
N SER A 57 -15.71 -17.95 -9.21
CA SER A 57 -16.70 -19.02 -9.13
C SER A 57 -16.55 -19.77 -7.81
N GLN A 58 -17.46 -19.52 -6.87
CA GLN A 58 -17.66 -20.45 -5.76
C GLN A 58 -18.15 -21.79 -6.33
N PRO A 59 -17.70 -22.92 -5.77
CA PRO A 59 -18.22 -24.23 -6.15
C PRO A 59 -19.74 -24.27 -5.94
N THR A 60 -20.45 -24.84 -6.91
CA THR A 60 -21.90 -25.02 -6.84
C THR A 60 -22.25 -25.87 -5.63
N ALA A 61 -23.10 -25.34 -4.74
CA ALA A 61 -23.56 -26.10 -3.57
C ALA A 61 -24.30 -27.36 -4.03
N VAL A 62 -23.93 -28.51 -3.46
CA VAL A 62 -24.64 -29.78 -3.68
C VAL A 62 -25.46 -30.05 -2.43
N ARG A 63 -26.75 -30.35 -2.60
CA ARG A 63 -27.65 -30.72 -1.50
C ARG A 63 -28.45 -31.94 -1.89
N ASN A 64 -28.58 -32.91 -1.00
CA ASN A 64 -29.32 -34.14 -1.25
C ASN A 64 -28.85 -34.90 -2.52
N GLY A 65 -27.55 -34.86 -2.82
CA GLY A 65 -26.97 -35.49 -4.01
C GLY A 65 -27.31 -34.82 -5.35
N GLN A 66 -28.01 -33.68 -5.34
CA GLN A 66 -28.30 -32.88 -6.53
C GLN A 66 -27.56 -31.53 -6.48
N ALA A 67 -27.05 -31.09 -7.63
CA ALA A 67 -26.47 -29.76 -7.76
C ALA A 67 -27.57 -28.70 -7.57
N VAL A 68 -27.42 -27.84 -6.57
CA VAL A 68 -28.31 -26.70 -6.36
C VAL A 68 -27.85 -25.61 -7.33
N SER A 69 -28.66 -25.30 -8.34
CA SER A 69 -28.35 -24.23 -9.29
C SER A 69 -28.20 -22.90 -8.56
N ALA A 70 -27.09 -22.20 -8.84
CA ALA A 70 -26.84 -20.84 -8.38
C ALA A 70 -27.89 -19.90 -9.00
N GLY A 71 -28.98 -19.63 -8.28
CA GLY A 71 -30.11 -18.82 -8.74
C GLY A 71 -31.47 -19.27 -8.21
N SER A 72 -31.56 -20.48 -7.66
CA SER A 72 -32.78 -20.96 -7.00
C SER A 72 -32.89 -20.39 -5.58
N ALA A 73 -34.12 -20.21 -5.08
CA ALA A 73 -34.41 -19.86 -3.68
C ALA A 73 -33.53 -20.66 -2.72
N ALA A 74 -33.13 -20.03 -1.60
CA ALA A 74 -32.28 -20.64 -0.57
C ALA A 74 -32.71 -22.09 -0.36
N PRO A 75 -31.82 -23.08 -0.56
CA PRO A 75 -32.25 -24.46 -0.56
C PRO A 75 -32.86 -24.78 0.80
N THR A 76 -34.14 -25.13 0.82
CA THR A 76 -34.88 -25.53 2.02
C THR A 76 -35.12 -27.03 1.92
N GLY A 77 -34.40 -27.84 2.70
CA GLY A 77 -34.54 -29.29 2.74
C GLY A 77 -33.38 -29.98 3.46
N PRO A 78 -33.35 -31.30 3.63
CA PRO A 78 -32.21 -31.99 4.25
C PRO A 78 -30.92 -31.82 3.43
N TYR A 79 -29.76 -31.78 4.07
CA TYR A 79 -28.45 -31.76 3.43
C TYR A 79 -28.09 -33.13 2.84
N ILE A 80 -28.45 -34.22 3.52
CA ILE A 80 -28.23 -35.60 3.05
C ILE A 80 -29.51 -36.26 2.56
N LYS A 81 -29.33 -37.27 1.68
CA LYS A 81 -30.40 -38.21 1.35
C LYS A 81 -30.45 -39.29 2.42
N ARG A 82 -31.56 -39.37 3.14
CA ARG A 82 -31.81 -40.46 4.10
C ARG A 82 -31.98 -41.79 3.35
N ILE A 83 -31.28 -42.84 3.78
CA ILE A 83 -31.37 -44.19 3.21
C ILE A 83 -31.87 -45.16 4.27
N THR A 84 -31.25 -45.12 5.44
CA THR A 84 -31.48 -46.05 6.56
C THR A 84 -32.29 -45.43 7.69
N ASP A 85 -32.40 -44.09 7.72
CA ASP A 85 -33.11 -43.31 8.75
C ASP A 85 -32.64 -43.67 10.16
N ASP A 86 -31.31 -43.75 10.34
CA ASP A 86 -30.64 -44.08 11.59
C ASP A 86 -30.01 -42.84 12.25
N ASP A 87 -29.66 -42.97 13.53
CA ASP A 87 -29.04 -41.89 14.32
C ASP A 87 -27.75 -41.35 13.68
N ARG A 88 -27.05 -42.17 12.87
CA ARG A 88 -25.85 -41.75 12.13
C ARG A 88 -26.20 -40.74 11.02
N GLU A 89 -27.28 -40.97 10.29
CA GLU A 89 -27.79 -40.02 9.31
C GLU A 89 -28.25 -38.70 9.98
N ASP A 90 -28.85 -38.77 11.16
CA ASP A 90 -29.20 -37.58 11.95
C ASP A 90 -27.97 -36.77 12.40
N GLU A 91 -26.93 -37.45 12.92
CA GLU A 91 -25.68 -36.79 13.32
C GLU A 91 -24.98 -36.15 12.11
N MET A 92 -25.02 -36.80 10.94
CA MET A 92 -24.47 -36.21 9.70
C MET A 92 -25.23 -34.95 9.26
N GLU A 93 -26.55 -34.93 9.39
CA GLU A 93 -27.37 -33.76 9.07
C GLU A 93 -27.07 -32.57 10.02
N GLU A 94 -26.95 -32.84 11.33
CA GLU A 94 -26.56 -31.84 12.33
C GLU A 94 -25.15 -31.28 12.06
N ASN A 95 -24.19 -32.17 11.81
CA ASN A 95 -22.81 -31.77 11.51
C ASN A 95 -22.74 -30.91 10.24
N LEU A 96 -23.49 -31.25 9.18
CA LEU A 96 -23.53 -30.46 7.95
C LEU A 96 -24.19 -29.09 8.17
N SER A 97 -25.21 -29.01 9.03
CA SER A 97 -25.80 -27.73 9.45
C SER A 97 -24.76 -26.84 10.13
N HIS A 98 -23.96 -27.39 11.06
CA HIS A 98 -22.86 -26.67 11.71
C HIS A 98 -21.78 -26.21 10.70
N VAL A 99 -21.41 -27.08 9.75
CA VAL A 99 -20.46 -26.73 8.69
C VAL A 99 -20.97 -25.56 7.85
N VAL A 100 -22.26 -25.49 7.51
CA VAL A 100 -22.82 -24.35 6.77
C VAL A 100 -22.70 -23.05 7.55
N ASN A 101 -23.00 -23.07 8.84
CA ASN A 101 -22.80 -21.90 9.71
C ASN A 101 -21.31 -21.48 9.75
N HIS A 102 -20.39 -22.43 9.89
CA HIS A 102 -18.95 -22.13 9.85
C HIS A 102 -18.49 -21.58 8.50
N VAL A 103 -19.05 -22.08 7.39
CA VAL A 103 -18.78 -21.57 6.03
C VAL A 103 -19.30 -20.14 5.88
N GLU A 104 -20.45 -19.80 6.47
CA GLU A 104 -20.96 -18.43 6.48
C GLU A 104 -20.04 -17.48 7.25
N ILE A 105 -19.55 -17.89 8.41
CA ILE A 105 -18.56 -17.13 9.18
C ILE A 105 -17.28 -16.94 8.36
N LEU A 106 -16.75 -18.02 7.77
CA LEU A 106 -15.56 -17.97 6.91
C LEU A 106 -15.77 -17.04 5.70
N LYS A 107 -16.95 -17.07 5.08
CA LYS A 107 -17.31 -16.15 3.99
C LYS A 107 -17.28 -14.70 4.46
N ASN A 108 -17.89 -14.40 5.60
CA ASN A 108 -17.91 -13.04 6.15
C ASN A 108 -16.50 -12.56 6.52
N MET A 109 -15.66 -13.43 7.11
CA MET A 109 -14.25 -13.11 7.37
C MET A 109 -13.45 -12.91 6.09
N ALA A 110 -13.71 -13.70 5.04
CA ALA A 110 -13.04 -13.52 3.76
C ALA A 110 -13.43 -12.19 3.10
N LEU A 111 -14.70 -11.77 3.20
CA LEU A 111 -15.17 -10.47 2.71
C LEU A 111 -14.54 -9.31 3.49
N ASP A 112 -14.54 -9.38 4.83
CA ASP A 112 -13.91 -8.37 5.69
C ASP A 112 -12.40 -8.27 5.42
N LEU A 113 -11.72 -9.41 5.28
CA LEU A 113 -10.30 -9.47 4.94
C LEU A 113 -10.03 -8.88 3.55
N SER A 114 -10.89 -9.16 2.57
CA SER A 114 -10.77 -8.58 1.22
C SER A 114 -10.85 -7.05 1.27
N ASN A 115 -11.85 -6.51 1.96
CA ASN A 115 -12.01 -5.06 2.13
C ASN A 115 -10.80 -4.44 2.86
N LYS A 116 -10.33 -5.09 3.92
CA LYS A 116 -9.13 -4.63 4.66
C LYS A 116 -7.87 -4.65 3.79
N ILE A 117 -7.72 -5.62 2.89
CA ILE A 117 -6.60 -5.66 1.95
C ILE A 117 -6.70 -4.48 0.97
N GLU A 118 -7.89 -4.20 0.44
CA GLU A 118 -8.12 -3.04 -0.44
C GLU A 118 -7.78 -1.71 0.25
N ASP A 119 -8.23 -1.52 1.49
CA ASP A 119 -7.88 -0.34 2.29
C ASP A 119 -6.36 -0.24 2.53
N GLN A 120 -5.72 -1.35 2.87
CA GLN A 120 -4.26 -1.38 3.07
C GLN A 120 -3.48 -1.08 1.80
N ILE A 121 -3.95 -1.51 0.62
CA ILE A 121 -3.32 -1.16 -0.65
C ILE A 121 -3.31 0.36 -0.84
N GLN A 122 -4.42 1.05 -0.58
CA GLN A 122 -4.49 2.50 -0.67
C GLN A 122 -3.55 3.20 0.32
N ILE A 123 -3.45 2.68 1.55
CA ILE A 123 -2.52 3.19 2.57
C ILE A 123 -1.07 3.00 2.11
N ILE A 124 -0.72 1.85 1.54
CA ILE A 124 0.62 1.57 1.01
C ILE A 124 0.97 2.55 -0.12
N ASP A 125 0.03 2.81 -1.04
CA ASP A 125 0.24 3.78 -2.11
C ASP A 125 0.47 5.20 -1.57
N HIS A 126 -0.30 5.61 -0.56
CA HIS A 126 -0.07 6.87 0.13
C HIS A 126 1.32 6.93 0.75
N VAL A 127 1.70 5.91 1.52
CA VAL A 127 3.03 5.82 2.16
C VAL A 127 4.15 5.84 1.12
N ASN A 128 4.01 5.15 0.00
CA ASN A 128 4.98 5.17 -1.09
C ASN A 128 5.14 6.57 -1.70
N ASN A 129 4.04 7.31 -1.90
CA ASN A 129 4.09 8.70 -2.36
C ASN A 129 4.76 9.64 -1.34
N GLU A 130 4.56 9.40 -0.05
CA GLU A 130 5.26 10.16 0.99
C GLU A 130 6.76 9.83 1.03
N ILE A 131 7.13 8.55 0.93
CA ILE A 131 8.53 8.11 0.89
C ILE A 131 9.25 8.73 -0.30
N THR A 132 8.67 8.67 -1.50
CA THR A 132 9.30 9.27 -2.70
C THR A 132 9.53 10.78 -2.53
N THR A 133 8.58 11.48 -1.92
CA THR A 133 8.73 12.90 -1.57
C THR A 133 9.91 13.09 -0.60
N ILE A 134 9.92 12.39 0.54
CA ILE A 134 10.99 12.50 1.54
C ILE A 134 12.36 12.16 0.94
N THR A 135 12.46 11.10 0.14
CA THR A 135 13.70 10.73 -0.54
C THR A 135 14.21 11.87 -1.42
N SER A 136 13.32 12.54 -2.16
CA SER A 136 13.71 13.71 -2.98
C SER A 136 14.18 14.89 -2.13
N GLU A 137 13.54 15.12 -0.97
CA GLU A 137 13.89 16.21 -0.06
C GLU A 137 15.25 15.98 0.60
N VAL A 138 15.52 14.75 1.03
CA VAL A 138 16.81 14.32 1.60
C VAL A 138 17.91 14.48 0.56
N ALA A 139 17.71 14.00 -0.67
CA ALA A 139 18.71 14.12 -1.74
C ALA A 139 19.04 15.60 -2.06
N ALA A 140 18.04 16.49 -2.03
CA ALA A 140 18.25 17.92 -2.20
C ALA A 140 19.04 18.54 -1.03
N ALA A 141 18.70 18.18 0.21
CA ALA A 141 19.41 18.63 1.41
C ALA A 141 20.86 18.16 1.44
N GLU A 142 21.12 16.90 1.09
CA GLU A 142 22.48 16.36 0.96
C GLU A 142 23.30 17.11 -0.09
N LYS A 143 22.71 17.40 -1.26
CA LYS A 143 23.37 18.17 -2.31
C LYS A 143 23.74 19.58 -1.82
N GLN A 144 22.86 20.22 -1.04
CA GLN A 144 23.12 21.52 -0.45
C GLN A 144 24.23 21.45 0.62
N ALA A 145 24.18 20.49 1.53
CA ALA A 145 25.22 20.28 2.54
C ALA A 145 26.61 20.02 1.90
N ARG A 146 26.67 19.18 0.86
CA ARG A 146 27.91 18.94 0.08
C ARG A 146 28.44 20.21 -0.61
N LYS A 147 27.56 21.12 -1.05
CA LYS A 147 27.98 22.42 -1.59
C LYS A 147 28.56 23.31 -0.50
N HIS A 148 27.91 23.41 0.65
CA HIS A 148 28.41 24.19 1.79
C HIS A 148 29.78 23.70 2.26
N LYS A 149 29.94 22.37 2.45
CA LYS A 149 31.23 21.78 2.84
C LYS A 149 32.37 22.13 1.86
N ARG A 150 32.12 22.07 0.55
CA ARG A 150 33.12 22.44 -0.46
C ARG A 150 33.47 23.93 -0.43
N ASN A 151 32.52 24.81 -0.15
CA ASN A 151 32.78 26.24 -0.05
C ASN A 151 33.59 26.55 1.22
N THR A 152 33.28 25.92 2.35
CA THR A 152 34.06 26.09 3.60
C THR A 152 35.49 25.58 3.45
N GLU A 153 35.70 24.43 2.80
CA GLU A 153 37.04 23.90 2.52
C GLU A 153 37.88 24.81 1.60
N ARG A 154 37.23 25.54 0.68
CA ARG A 154 37.90 26.54 -0.17
C ARG A 154 38.30 27.78 0.62
N THR A 155 37.46 28.25 1.53
CA THR A 155 37.76 29.45 2.35
C THR A 155 38.84 29.20 3.40
N THR A 156 39.08 27.95 3.82
CA THR A 156 40.13 27.62 4.80
C THR A 156 41.50 27.31 4.19
N LYS A 157 41.59 27.20 2.85
CA LYS A 157 42.84 26.92 2.12
C LYS A 157 43.46 28.14 1.44
N SER A 158 42.77 29.29 1.43
CA SER A 158 43.31 30.61 1.06
C SER A 158 43.72 31.37 2.31
#